data_AF-A0A968NBP4-F1
#
_entry.id   AF-A0A968NBP4-F1
#
_cell.length_a   1.000
_cell.length_b   1.000
_cell.length_c   1.000
_cell.angle_alpha   90.00
_cell.angle_beta   90.00
_cell.angle_gamma   90.00
#
_symmetry.space_group_name_H-M   'P 1'
#
loop_
_entity.id
_entity.type
_entity.pdbx_description
1 polymer ?
#
loop_
_entity_poly.entity_id
_entity_poly.type
_entity_poly.pdbx_seq_one_letter_code
_entity_poly.pdbx_strand_id
1 'polypeptide(L)'
;MDDELSLLLGQPSNSDDVLAGYLTHVANVGLLPYKAVLQYGGKHGEPLYQHILKGIFFLHSIAELFGLDELERRVLYTAFTIHDLNKAPLDGRASGRYVTLSTQDQIKRHISTYHLDEFFEGYDAYLPDIQMLIQRHGPHTPTGTAHRRATTPYALPRERLELLLKLIQAADKSTIVQRSSDTSQLDSVLHHLNSVSPIRYQLVWHQLGEQRGSFTNLIHNAVMEEYASFGLTPLLCYPDSVVYLLPATDTPPTLNADRLHAIAQRVARAINTITGEKYTQFIKAGNMGISVGAECLNLGIAIEDIIGTIASILERRPYKAEDLAKLRSDSVRRTTAALASADPTIAPAVQDLLATGAVPDTPSGMRAAELLRTYYIFLKEHLSDTIPDAWQHLYAMLELPPAQQALVAVFDARMDRAAAIAVLQGLRMERLMWRIIADAQPLLAAHGKRDPRVAVLVDYLTLMLSFTSHPMQPAMYRAALASYVAQQHKQCSQCSLPFDTQPLMSGDVRDGIKVQFFPIACAVVKVSRNATSARSARCNC
;
A
#
# COMPACT_ATOMS: atom_id res chain seq x y z
N MET A 1 -12.47 -9.05 0.04
CA MET A 1 -12.97 -8.10 -0.97
C MET A 1 -12.68 -6.68 -0.50
N ASP A 2 -12.69 -6.43 0.81
CA ASP A 2 -12.29 -5.16 1.44
C ASP A 2 -10.86 -4.71 1.10
N ASP A 3 -9.88 -5.63 1.00
CA ASP A 3 -8.49 -5.27 0.65
C ASP A 3 -8.33 -4.71 -0.77
N GLU A 4 -9.13 -5.15 -1.75
CA GLU A 4 -8.96 -4.76 -3.16
C GLU A 4 -9.57 -3.38 -3.45
N LEU A 5 -10.65 -3.04 -2.73
CA LEU A 5 -11.25 -1.70 -2.70
C LEU A 5 -10.42 -0.72 -1.86
N SER A 6 -9.88 -1.17 -0.73
CA SER A 6 -8.97 -0.36 0.10
C SER A 6 -7.67 -0.01 -0.64
N LEU A 7 -7.16 -0.92 -1.48
CA LEU A 7 -5.98 -0.66 -2.31
C LEU A 7 -6.25 0.36 -3.43
N LEU A 8 -7.51 0.49 -3.88
CA LEU A 8 -7.91 1.41 -4.96
C LEU A 8 -8.25 2.81 -4.46
N LEU A 9 -8.62 2.96 -3.18
CA LEU A 9 -9.19 4.21 -2.65
C LEU A 9 -8.34 4.86 -1.54
N GLY A 10 -7.29 4.19 -1.07
CA GLY A 10 -6.57 4.61 0.14
C GLY A 10 -7.37 4.27 1.40
N GLN A 11 -6.68 4.12 2.54
CA GLN A 11 -7.34 3.86 3.82
C GLN A 11 -7.97 5.16 4.34
N PRO A 12 -9.29 5.23 4.55
CA PRO A 12 -9.91 6.42 5.12
C PRO A 12 -9.50 6.57 6.60
N SER A 13 -9.04 7.77 6.97
CA SER A 13 -8.74 8.13 8.36
C SER A 13 -10.03 8.48 9.11
N ASN A 14 -10.58 7.47 9.80
CA ASN A 14 -11.43 7.51 10.99
C ASN A 14 -12.31 8.76 11.28
N SER A 15 -13.62 8.65 11.00
CA SER A 15 -14.75 8.99 11.88
C SER A 15 -16.05 8.63 11.16
N ASP A 16 -16.88 7.72 11.70
CA ASP A 16 -18.24 7.38 11.23
C ASP A 16 -18.48 7.57 9.71
N ASP A 17 -17.79 6.76 8.91
CA ASP A 17 -17.81 6.92 7.46
C ASP A 17 -19.19 6.51 6.90
N VAL A 18 -19.99 7.51 6.53
CA VAL A 18 -21.28 7.33 5.82
C VAL A 18 -21.14 6.35 4.65
N LEU A 19 -19.99 6.34 3.97
CA LEU A 19 -19.71 5.36 2.92
C LEU A 19 -19.59 3.93 3.50
N ALA A 20 -18.87 3.72 4.60
CA ALA A 20 -18.80 2.42 5.26
C ALA A 20 -20.18 1.90 5.70
N GLY A 21 -21.03 2.78 6.26
CA GLY A 21 -22.42 2.45 6.58
C GLY A 21 -23.22 2.04 5.33
N TYR A 22 -23.09 2.81 4.25
CA TYR A 22 -23.72 2.50 2.96
C TYR A 22 -23.24 1.14 2.39
N LEU A 23 -21.93 0.89 2.42
CA LEU A 23 -21.35 -0.35 1.93
C LEU A 23 -21.87 -1.56 2.73
N THR A 24 -21.95 -1.41 4.05
CA THR A 24 -22.40 -2.46 4.97
C THR A 24 -23.86 -2.81 4.78
N HIS A 25 -24.76 -1.82 4.81
CA HIS A 25 -26.21 -2.08 4.81
C HIS A 25 -26.81 -2.15 3.40
N VAL A 26 -26.27 -1.41 2.43
CA VAL A 26 -26.88 -1.26 1.10
C VAL A 26 -26.10 -2.05 0.05
N ALA A 27 -24.80 -1.78 -0.11
CA ALA A 27 -24.03 -2.38 -1.19
C ALA A 27 -23.86 -3.89 -1.03
N ASN A 28 -23.50 -4.34 0.18
CA ASN A 28 -23.20 -5.74 0.47
C ASN A 28 -24.42 -6.57 0.88
N VAL A 29 -25.61 -5.97 0.92
CA VAL A 29 -26.86 -6.66 1.25
C VAL A 29 -27.91 -6.35 0.18
N GLY A 30 -28.54 -5.17 0.23
CA GLY A 30 -29.67 -4.82 -0.63
C GLY A 30 -29.38 -4.77 -2.12
N LEU A 31 -28.17 -4.39 -2.54
CA LEU A 31 -27.81 -4.25 -3.96
C LEU A 31 -27.24 -5.53 -4.59
N LEU A 32 -26.83 -6.53 -3.82
CA LEU A 32 -26.21 -7.75 -4.36
C LEU A 32 -27.03 -8.46 -5.46
N PRO A 33 -28.37 -8.60 -5.34
CA PRO A 33 -29.19 -9.23 -6.39
C PRO A 33 -29.10 -8.52 -7.75
N TYR A 34 -28.80 -7.22 -7.75
CA TYR A 34 -28.76 -6.38 -8.94
C TYR A 34 -27.45 -6.47 -9.73
N LYS A 35 -26.51 -7.32 -9.30
CA LYS A 35 -25.33 -7.71 -10.10
C LYS A 35 -25.71 -8.43 -11.39
N ALA A 36 -26.87 -9.09 -11.42
CA ALA A 36 -27.38 -9.80 -12.59
C ALA A 36 -28.29 -8.94 -13.48
N VAL A 37 -28.69 -7.74 -13.03
CA VAL A 37 -29.59 -6.85 -13.76
C VAL A 37 -28.77 -5.93 -14.65
N LEU A 38 -28.72 -6.24 -15.95
CA LEU A 38 -27.97 -5.45 -16.92
C LEU A 38 -28.76 -4.23 -17.38
N GLN A 39 -28.07 -3.09 -17.48
CA GLN A 39 -28.65 -1.85 -17.98
C GLN A 39 -28.73 -1.85 -19.52
N TYR A 40 -29.60 -0.98 -20.05
CA TYR A 40 -29.78 -0.69 -21.48
C TYR A 40 -29.45 0.79 -21.79
N GLY A 41 -29.36 1.15 -23.07
CA GLY A 41 -29.04 2.52 -23.51
C GLY A 41 -27.54 2.84 -23.44
N GLY A 42 -27.17 4.05 -23.02
CA GLY A 42 -25.76 4.49 -22.95
C GLY A 42 -24.87 3.72 -21.95
N LYS A 43 -25.48 2.84 -21.13
CA LYS A 43 -24.82 1.99 -20.13
C LYS A 43 -25.05 0.50 -20.44
N HIS A 44 -25.24 0.16 -21.72
CA HIS A 44 -25.64 -1.18 -22.14
C HIS A 44 -24.65 -2.26 -21.69
N GLY A 45 -25.17 -3.28 -21.00
CA GLY A 45 -24.37 -4.42 -20.54
C GLY A 45 -23.66 -4.21 -19.20
N GLU A 46 -23.74 -3.02 -18.60
CA GLU A 46 -23.25 -2.78 -17.24
C GLU A 46 -24.31 -3.24 -16.21
N PRO A 47 -23.93 -3.97 -15.15
CA PRO A 47 -24.83 -4.26 -14.04
C PRO A 47 -25.32 -3.00 -13.33
N LEU A 48 -26.60 -2.95 -12.96
CA LEU A 48 -27.17 -1.85 -12.18
C LEU A 48 -26.40 -1.63 -10.87
N TYR A 49 -25.94 -2.71 -10.24
CA TYR A 49 -25.04 -2.68 -9.09
C TYR A 49 -23.80 -1.79 -9.32
N GLN A 50 -23.13 -1.95 -10.46
CA GLN A 50 -21.89 -1.25 -10.78
C GLN A 50 -22.17 0.23 -11.07
N HIS A 51 -23.25 0.54 -11.79
CA HIS A 51 -23.70 1.91 -12.04
C HIS A 51 -23.92 2.67 -10.72
N ILE A 52 -24.68 2.08 -9.80
CA ILE A 52 -24.98 2.71 -8.51
C ILE A 52 -23.68 2.93 -7.72
N LEU A 53 -22.83 1.91 -7.59
CA LEU A 53 -21.59 2.05 -6.82
C LEU A 53 -20.63 3.09 -7.39
N LYS A 54 -20.44 3.13 -8.72
CA LYS A 54 -19.62 4.17 -9.36
C LYS A 54 -20.09 5.57 -8.98
N GLY A 55 -21.40 5.81 -9.03
CA GLY A 55 -21.95 7.10 -8.64
C GLY A 55 -21.81 7.40 -7.16
N ILE A 56 -21.99 6.43 -6.26
CA ILE A 56 -21.78 6.62 -4.81
C ILE A 56 -20.32 6.96 -4.50
N PHE A 57 -19.35 6.26 -5.10
CA PHE A 57 -17.93 6.59 -4.92
C PHE A 57 -17.58 7.96 -5.48
N PHE A 58 -18.17 8.35 -6.63
CA PHE A 58 -18.01 9.70 -7.16
C PHE A 58 -18.59 10.76 -6.23
N LEU A 59 -19.76 10.54 -5.64
CA LEU A 59 -20.38 11.47 -4.70
C LEU A 59 -19.58 11.56 -3.40
N HIS A 60 -19.02 10.44 -2.94
CA HIS A 60 -18.12 10.41 -1.80
C HIS A 60 -16.86 11.25 -2.04
N SER A 61 -16.19 11.10 -3.19
CA SER A 61 -14.93 11.79 -3.48
C SER A 61 -15.04 13.31 -3.56
N ILE A 62 -16.25 13.84 -3.82
CA ILE A 62 -16.52 15.27 -3.86
C ILE A 62 -17.26 15.81 -2.63
N ALA A 63 -17.66 14.96 -1.68
CA ALA A 63 -18.54 15.35 -0.59
C ALA A 63 -17.96 16.50 0.26
N GLU A 64 -16.66 16.43 0.56
CA GLU A 64 -15.97 17.47 1.34
C GLU A 64 -15.81 18.77 0.55
N LEU A 65 -15.53 18.68 -0.77
CA LEU A 65 -15.37 19.84 -1.65
C LEU A 65 -16.63 20.71 -1.73
N PHE A 66 -17.80 20.09 -1.60
CA PHE A 66 -19.10 20.78 -1.61
C PHE A 66 -19.69 20.99 -0.21
N GLY A 67 -18.89 20.72 0.84
CA GLY A 67 -19.28 20.92 2.23
C GLY A 67 -20.54 20.14 2.59
N LEU A 68 -20.63 18.87 2.18
CA LEU A 68 -21.75 18.01 2.53
C LEU A 68 -21.59 17.45 3.93
N ASP A 69 -22.58 17.68 4.79
CA ASP A 69 -22.65 17.03 6.10
C ASP A 69 -23.12 15.57 5.97
N GLU A 70 -23.10 14.85 7.10
CA GLU A 70 -23.50 13.44 7.14
C GLU A 70 -24.95 13.22 6.67
N LEU A 71 -25.87 14.07 7.10
CA LEU A 71 -27.29 13.95 6.78
C LEU A 71 -27.51 14.13 5.28
N GLU A 72 -26.90 15.16 4.69
CA GLU A 72 -26.95 15.44 3.26
C GLU A 72 -26.36 14.30 2.45
N ARG A 73 -25.25 13.69 2.90
CA ARG A 73 -24.67 12.50 2.27
C ARG A 73 -25.66 11.33 2.31
N ARG A 74 -26.34 11.09 3.44
CA ARG A 74 -27.35 10.02 3.55
C ARG A 74 -28.56 10.25 2.63
N VAL A 75 -29.07 11.48 2.56
CA VAL A 75 -30.15 11.87 1.62
C VAL A 75 -29.70 11.68 0.17
N LEU A 76 -28.50 12.15 -0.16
CA LEU A 76 -27.92 12.10 -1.50
C LEU A 76 -27.66 10.66 -1.97
N TYR A 77 -27.05 9.84 -1.12
CA TYR A 77 -26.79 8.43 -1.42
C TYR A 77 -28.10 7.68 -1.60
N THR A 78 -29.06 7.89 -0.70
CA THR A 78 -30.39 7.29 -0.83
C THR A 78 -31.03 7.68 -2.15
N ALA A 79 -31.12 8.97 -2.46
CA ALA A 79 -31.71 9.44 -3.71
C ALA A 79 -30.99 8.90 -4.95
N PHE A 80 -29.66 8.81 -4.92
CA PHE A 80 -28.88 8.24 -6.03
C PHE A 80 -29.08 6.73 -6.16
N THR A 81 -29.11 5.95 -5.08
CA THR A 81 -29.34 4.49 -5.18
C THR A 81 -30.65 4.16 -5.90
N ILE A 82 -31.67 5.00 -5.68
CA ILE A 82 -32.99 4.81 -6.26
C ILE A 82 -33.32 5.81 -7.39
N HIS A 83 -32.37 6.54 -7.97
CA HIS A 83 -32.71 7.52 -9.02
C HIS A 83 -33.22 6.85 -10.30
N ASP A 84 -32.79 5.61 -10.58
CA ASP A 84 -33.12 4.88 -11.80
C ASP A 84 -34.19 3.80 -11.55
N LEU A 85 -35.25 4.11 -10.78
CA LEU A 85 -36.34 3.17 -10.38
C LEU A 85 -36.93 2.36 -11.55
N ASN A 86 -37.00 2.97 -12.73
CA ASN A 86 -37.51 2.34 -13.95
C ASN A 86 -36.64 1.19 -14.47
N LYS A 87 -35.41 1.03 -13.99
CA LYS A 87 -34.49 -0.06 -14.38
C LYS A 87 -34.60 -1.30 -13.48
N ALA A 88 -35.31 -1.20 -12.35
CA ALA A 88 -35.47 -2.29 -11.39
C ALA A 88 -36.93 -2.35 -10.87
N PRO A 89 -37.92 -2.67 -11.73
CA PRO A 89 -39.31 -2.72 -11.30
C PRO A 89 -39.53 -3.86 -10.29
N LEU A 90 -40.01 -3.53 -9.09
CA LEU A 90 -40.30 -4.49 -8.02
C LEU A 90 -41.35 -5.55 -8.41
N ASP A 91 -42.26 -5.18 -9.31
CA ASP A 91 -43.40 -6.03 -9.70
C ASP A 91 -43.14 -6.85 -10.99
N GLY A 92 -41.91 -6.88 -11.51
CA GLY A 92 -41.53 -7.63 -12.71
C GLY A 92 -42.18 -7.16 -14.02
N ARG A 93 -43.00 -6.10 -14.00
CA ARG A 93 -43.63 -5.49 -15.17
C ARG A 93 -42.76 -4.37 -15.72
N ALA A 94 -42.42 -4.46 -17.01
CA ALA A 94 -41.68 -3.42 -17.70
C ALA A 94 -42.46 -2.09 -17.72
N SER A 95 -41.75 -0.99 -17.39
CA SER A 95 -42.04 0.38 -17.80
C SER A 95 -43.43 0.96 -17.42
N GLY A 96 -43.62 1.32 -16.15
CA GLY A 96 -44.48 2.45 -15.81
C GLY A 96 -43.82 3.78 -16.23
N ARG A 97 -44.60 4.84 -16.49
CA ARG A 97 -44.01 6.19 -16.68
C ARG A 97 -43.23 6.54 -15.42
N TYR A 98 -42.02 7.08 -15.54
CA TYR A 98 -41.14 7.39 -14.40
C TYR A 98 -41.84 8.16 -13.26
N VAL A 99 -42.73 9.09 -13.62
CA VAL A 99 -43.58 9.84 -12.69
C VAL A 99 -44.47 8.94 -11.82
N THR A 100 -45.00 7.83 -12.34
CA THR A 100 -45.84 6.89 -11.57
C THR A 100 -45.03 5.98 -10.65
N LEU A 101 -43.73 5.83 -10.90
CA LEU A 101 -42.81 5.04 -10.07
C LEU A 101 -42.15 5.88 -8.97
N SER A 102 -42.11 7.20 -9.13
CA SER A 102 -41.52 8.15 -8.18
C SER A 102 -42.51 8.70 -7.13
N THR A 103 -43.53 7.96 -6.74
CA THR A 103 -44.41 8.35 -5.61
C THR A 103 -43.74 8.02 -4.28
N GLN A 104 -44.10 8.72 -3.20
CA GLN A 104 -43.49 8.48 -1.89
C GLN A 104 -43.68 7.04 -1.41
N ASP A 105 -44.85 6.43 -1.65
CA ASP A 105 -45.10 5.03 -1.28
C ASP A 105 -44.19 4.05 -2.04
N GLN A 106 -43.93 4.31 -3.33
CA GLN A 106 -43.03 3.47 -4.11
C GLN A 106 -41.58 3.70 -3.70
N ILE A 107 -41.19 4.95 -3.43
CA ILE A 107 -39.88 5.29 -2.88
C ILE A 107 -39.65 4.55 -1.56
N LYS A 108 -40.61 4.54 -0.63
CA LYS A 108 -40.53 3.77 0.63
C LYS A 108 -40.29 2.28 0.39
N ARG A 109 -41.00 1.68 -0.55
CA ARG A 109 -40.82 0.27 -0.91
C ARG A 109 -39.42 -0.01 -1.44
N HIS A 110 -38.90 0.85 -2.31
CA HIS A 110 -37.54 0.73 -2.81
C HIS A 110 -36.51 0.94 -1.70
N ILE A 111 -36.71 1.91 -0.80
CA ILE A 111 -35.84 2.13 0.36
C ILE A 111 -35.73 0.84 1.19
N SER A 112 -36.85 0.23 1.56
CA SER A 112 -36.85 -1.03 2.31
C SER A 112 -36.25 -2.19 1.51
N THR A 113 -36.51 -2.28 0.21
CA THR A 113 -35.95 -3.36 -0.65
C THR A 113 -34.43 -3.30 -0.73
N TYR A 114 -33.87 -2.09 -0.79
CA TYR A 114 -32.42 -1.88 -0.84
C TYR A 114 -31.77 -1.79 0.55
N HIS A 115 -32.52 -2.01 1.64
CA HIS A 115 -32.05 -1.85 3.03
C HIS A 115 -31.51 -0.42 3.31
N LEU A 116 -32.05 0.57 2.61
CA LEU A 116 -31.71 1.98 2.81
C LEU A 116 -32.33 2.54 4.11
N ASP A 117 -33.33 1.87 4.68
CA ASP A 117 -33.93 2.17 5.98
C ASP A 117 -33.01 1.84 7.15
N GLU A 118 -32.19 0.79 7.04
CA GLU A 118 -31.11 0.50 7.99
C GLU A 118 -29.93 1.49 7.84
N PHE A 119 -29.66 1.93 6.61
CA PHE A 119 -28.62 2.92 6.34
C PHE A 119 -29.03 4.33 6.75
N PHE A 120 -30.28 4.75 6.54
CA PHE A 120 -30.74 6.11 6.81
C PHE A 120 -31.95 6.09 7.76
N GLU A 121 -31.65 5.92 9.05
CA GLU A 121 -32.68 6.02 10.10
C GLU A 121 -33.34 7.42 10.06
N GLY A 122 -34.68 7.44 10.07
CA GLY A 122 -35.44 8.69 9.99
C GLY A 122 -35.62 9.26 8.57
N TYR A 123 -35.31 8.50 7.51
CA TYR A 123 -35.47 8.94 6.12
C TYR A 123 -36.89 9.46 5.77
N ASP A 124 -37.92 9.04 6.52
CA ASP A 124 -39.31 9.43 6.31
C ASP A 124 -39.52 10.95 6.27
N ALA A 125 -38.78 11.68 7.11
CA ALA A 125 -38.82 13.14 7.14
C ALA A 125 -38.30 13.80 5.84
N TYR A 126 -37.46 13.08 5.10
CA TYR A 126 -36.77 13.54 3.90
C TYR A 126 -37.35 12.96 2.60
N LEU A 127 -38.48 12.24 2.66
CA LEU A 127 -39.12 11.69 1.47
C LEU A 127 -39.50 12.72 0.40
N PRO A 128 -40.01 13.93 0.74
CA PRO A 128 -40.23 14.97 -0.25
C PRO A 128 -38.93 15.40 -0.96
N ASP A 129 -37.82 15.45 -0.22
CA ASP A 129 -36.50 15.84 -0.71
C ASP A 129 -35.96 14.79 -1.69
N ILE A 130 -35.95 13.53 -1.25
CA ILE A 130 -35.53 12.35 -2.05
C ILE A 130 -36.37 12.27 -3.33
N GLN A 131 -37.69 12.42 -3.22
CA GLN A 131 -38.60 12.41 -4.37
C GLN A 131 -38.26 13.50 -5.39
N MET A 132 -37.98 14.72 -4.91
CA MET A 132 -37.62 15.85 -5.78
C MET A 132 -36.32 15.57 -6.54
N LEU A 133 -35.29 15.09 -5.85
CA LEU A 133 -33.99 14.76 -6.41
C LEU A 133 -34.11 13.71 -7.53
N ILE A 134 -34.83 12.62 -7.25
CA ILE A 134 -35.11 11.54 -8.20
C ILE A 134 -35.90 12.08 -9.40
N GLN A 135 -36.97 12.85 -9.20
CA GLN A 135 -37.78 13.35 -10.31
C GLN A 135 -37.04 14.29 -11.26
N ARG A 136 -36.06 15.06 -10.76
CA ARG A 136 -35.40 16.12 -11.52
C ARG A 136 -34.00 15.76 -12.03
N HIS A 137 -33.50 14.56 -11.75
CA HIS A 137 -32.15 14.19 -12.18
C HIS A 137 -32.01 14.06 -13.71
N GLY A 138 -33.06 13.62 -14.42
CA GLY A 138 -33.02 13.37 -15.86
C GLY A 138 -33.22 14.60 -16.76
N PRO A 139 -32.75 14.56 -18.02
CA PRO A 139 -32.85 15.68 -18.98
C PRO A 139 -34.27 15.95 -19.50
N HIS A 140 -35.21 15.03 -19.26
CA HIS A 140 -36.57 15.06 -19.80
C HIS A 140 -37.65 15.50 -18.81
N THR A 141 -37.28 15.97 -17.62
CA THR A 141 -38.27 16.58 -16.71
C THR A 141 -38.49 18.03 -17.14
N PRO A 142 -39.65 18.40 -17.72
CA PRO A 142 -39.87 19.78 -18.14
C PRO A 142 -39.82 20.67 -16.90
N THR A 143 -39.04 21.74 -16.99
CA THR A 143 -38.91 22.83 -16.00
C THR A 143 -40.23 23.53 -15.64
N GLY A 144 -41.38 23.07 -16.16
CA GLY A 144 -42.69 23.68 -15.96
C GLY A 144 -43.89 22.75 -15.83
N THR A 145 -43.76 21.41 -15.84
CA THR A 145 -44.94 20.53 -15.72
C THR A 145 -44.98 19.77 -14.40
N ALA A 146 -45.96 20.15 -13.58
CA ALA A 146 -46.40 19.55 -12.33
C ALA A 146 -45.47 19.78 -11.12
N HIS A 147 -45.33 21.05 -10.70
CA HIS A 147 -45.54 21.32 -9.27
C HIS A 147 -46.96 20.85 -8.91
N ARG A 148 -47.12 19.56 -8.58
CA ARG A 148 -47.96 19.30 -7.41
C ARG A 148 -47.19 20.01 -6.31
N ARG A 149 -47.71 21.12 -5.79
CA ARG A 149 -47.25 21.67 -4.52
C ARG A 149 -47.07 20.45 -3.62
N ALA A 150 -45.84 20.15 -3.23
CA ALA A 150 -45.63 19.13 -2.22
C ALA A 150 -46.53 19.56 -1.07
N THR A 151 -47.53 18.73 -0.75
CA THR A 151 -48.45 19.01 0.37
C THR A 151 -47.67 19.08 1.68
N THR A 152 -46.47 18.52 1.68
CA THR A 152 -45.48 18.49 2.75
C THR A 152 -44.32 19.41 2.38
N PRO A 153 -43.85 20.28 3.28
CA PRO A 153 -42.64 21.07 3.06
C PRO A 153 -41.40 20.16 2.91
N TYR A 154 -40.40 20.66 2.17
CA TYR A 154 -39.07 20.05 2.12
C TYR A 154 -38.37 20.19 3.47
N ALA A 155 -37.56 19.19 3.86
CA ALA A 155 -36.84 19.23 5.12
C ALA A 155 -35.51 19.98 4.97
N LEU A 156 -34.82 19.80 3.85
CA LEU A 156 -33.60 20.54 3.53
C LEU A 156 -33.90 21.93 2.93
N PRO A 157 -33.03 22.93 3.17
CA PRO A 157 -33.10 24.22 2.50
C PRO A 157 -33.03 24.08 0.99
N ARG A 158 -33.77 24.93 0.27
CA ARG A 158 -33.85 24.88 -1.20
C ARG A 158 -32.49 24.97 -1.89
N GLU A 159 -31.59 25.82 -1.40
CA GLU A 159 -30.24 25.97 -1.95
C GLU A 159 -29.44 24.66 -1.87
N ARG A 160 -29.51 23.97 -0.72
CA ARG A 160 -28.86 22.68 -0.53
C ARG A 160 -29.47 21.61 -1.44
N LEU A 161 -30.79 21.59 -1.59
CA LEU A 161 -31.47 20.70 -2.53
C LEU A 161 -31.07 20.92 -4.00
N GLU A 162 -30.90 22.17 -4.42
CA GLU A 162 -30.42 22.51 -5.77
C GLU A 162 -28.96 22.07 -5.98
N LEU A 163 -28.12 22.20 -4.95
CA LEU A 163 -26.77 21.65 -4.94
C LEU A 163 -26.77 20.12 -5.08
N LEU A 164 -27.50 19.41 -4.21
CA LEU A 164 -27.59 17.94 -4.24
C LEU A 164 -28.10 17.43 -5.60
N LEU A 165 -29.08 18.11 -6.20
CA LEU A 165 -29.59 17.76 -7.53
C LEU A 165 -28.48 17.81 -8.60
N LYS A 166 -27.64 18.85 -8.57
CA LYS A 166 -26.54 19.02 -9.53
C LYS A 166 -25.43 17.98 -9.31
N LEU A 167 -25.19 17.57 -8.07
CA LEU A 167 -24.27 16.48 -7.77
C LEU A 167 -24.78 15.13 -8.29
N ILE A 168 -26.08 14.81 -8.15
CA ILE A 168 -26.68 13.60 -8.75
C ILE A 168 -26.51 13.62 -10.28
N GLN A 169 -26.75 14.77 -10.93
CA GLN A 169 -26.58 14.90 -12.37
C GLN A 169 -25.12 14.68 -12.80
N ALA A 170 -24.15 15.24 -12.04
CA ALA A 170 -22.73 15.00 -12.27
C ALA A 170 -22.38 13.52 -12.11
N ALA A 171 -22.87 12.87 -11.05
CA ALA A 171 -22.62 11.46 -10.77
C ALA A 171 -23.23 10.53 -11.83
N ASP A 172 -24.47 10.76 -12.25
CA ASP A 172 -25.11 9.92 -13.28
C ASP A 172 -24.39 10.02 -14.63
N LYS A 173 -23.88 11.21 -14.97
CA LYS A 173 -23.03 11.42 -16.16
C LYS A 173 -21.67 10.77 -16.02
N SER A 174 -21.06 10.84 -14.83
CA SER A 174 -19.73 10.29 -14.61
C SER A 174 -19.68 8.77 -14.81
N THR A 175 -20.77 8.06 -14.52
CA THR A 175 -20.80 6.59 -14.73
C THR A 175 -20.77 6.17 -16.19
N ILE A 176 -21.05 7.08 -17.14
CA ILE A 176 -20.97 6.84 -18.59
C ILE A 176 -19.52 6.98 -19.09
N VAL A 177 -18.68 7.74 -18.38
CA VAL A 177 -17.31 8.01 -18.78
C VAL A 177 -16.49 6.72 -18.64
N GLN A 178 -15.98 6.20 -19.75
CA GLN A 178 -15.21 4.96 -19.77
C GLN A 178 -13.71 5.21 -19.74
N ARG A 179 -13.27 6.36 -20.25
CA ARG A 179 -11.86 6.75 -20.33
C ARG A 179 -11.67 8.23 -20.06
N SER A 180 -10.48 8.59 -19.59
CA SER A 180 -10.02 9.99 -19.47
C SER A 180 -10.03 10.75 -20.81
N SER A 181 -10.02 10.05 -21.95
CA SER A 181 -10.15 10.63 -23.30
C SER A 181 -11.57 11.07 -23.67
N ASP A 182 -12.60 10.70 -22.91
CA ASP A 182 -14.01 10.99 -23.22
C ASP A 182 -14.39 12.43 -22.85
N THR A 183 -13.70 13.39 -23.47
CA THR A 183 -13.72 14.83 -23.16
C THR A 183 -15.13 15.41 -23.10
N SER A 184 -16.03 15.07 -24.04
CA SER A 184 -17.40 15.61 -24.06
C SER A 184 -18.25 15.21 -22.86
N GLN A 185 -18.06 13.98 -22.33
CA GLN A 185 -18.78 13.53 -21.14
C GLN A 185 -18.18 14.14 -19.87
N LEU A 186 -16.85 14.22 -19.82
CA LEU A 186 -16.11 14.88 -18.75
C LEU A 186 -16.46 16.38 -18.64
N ASP A 187 -16.61 17.08 -19.76
CA ASP A 187 -17.07 18.47 -19.80
C ASP A 187 -18.49 18.61 -19.26
N SER A 188 -19.38 17.65 -19.53
CA SER A 188 -20.72 17.62 -18.95
C SER A 188 -20.69 17.43 -17.43
N VAL A 189 -19.83 16.54 -16.93
CA VAL A 189 -19.64 16.35 -15.47
C VAL A 189 -19.13 17.65 -14.85
N LEU A 190 -18.07 18.23 -15.43
CA LEU A 190 -17.47 19.48 -14.96
C LEU A 190 -18.45 20.64 -14.99
N HIS A 191 -19.31 20.73 -16.01
CA HIS A 191 -20.35 21.75 -16.10
C HIS A 191 -21.32 21.69 -14.91
N HIS A 192 -21.80 20.49 -14.54
CA HIS A 192 -22.69 20.34 -13.38
C HIS A 192 -21.99 20.74 -12.08
N LEU A 193 -20.75 20.31 -11.87
CA LEU A 193 -19.98 20.66 -10.67
C LEU A 193 -19.75 22.18 -10.56
N ASN A 194 -19.31 22.82 -11.65
CA ASN A 194 -19.06 24.26 -11.69
C ASN A 194 -20.33 25.11 -11.59
N SER A 195 -21.51 24.55 -11.88
CA SER A 195 -22.78 25.29 -11.77
C SER A 195 -23.23 25.55 -10.33
N VAL A 196 -22.67 24.81 -9.36
CA VAL A 196 -23.01 24.91 -7.92
C VAL A 196 -21.79 25.11 -7.02
N SER A 197 -20.60 25.12 -7.59
CA SER A 197 -19.38 25.39 -6.82
C SER A 197 -19.13 26.90 -6.70
N PRO A 198 -18.66 27.38 -5.54
CA PRO A 198 -18.22 28.77 -5.39
C PRO A 198 -16.95 29.09 -6.17
N ILE A 199 -16.18 28.06 -6.57
CA ILE A 199 -14.97 28.20 -7.38
C ILE A 199 -15.13 27.43 -8.69
N ARG A 200 -14.46 27.90 -9.74
CA ARG A 200 -14.42 27.17 -11.01
C ARG A 200 -13.31 26.13 -10.94
N TYR A 201 -13.63 24.89 -11.28
CA TYR A 201 -12.67 23.80 -11.46
C TYR A 201 -12.33 23.58 -12.94
N GLN A 202 -11.18 22.96 -13.15
CA GLN A 202 -10.75 22.32 -14.38
C GLN A 202 -10.43 20.85 -14.11
N LEU A 203 -10.47 20.03 -15.17
CA LEU A 203 -10.07 18.63 -15.10
C LEU A 203 -8.62 18.47 -15.54
N VAL A 204 -7.87 17.72 -14.75
CA VAL A 204 -6.52 17.27 -15.09
C VAL A 204 -6.45 15.77 -14.90
N TRP A 205 -5.50 15.10 -15.52
CA TRP A 205 -5.38 13.66 -15.46
C TRP A 205 -3.93 13.21 -15.56
N HIS A 206 -3.66 12.01 -15.06
CA HIS A 206 -2.50 11.23 -15.46
C HIS A 206 -2.95 9.91 -16.08
N GLN A 207 -2.09 9.34 -16.91
CA GLN A 207 -2.29 8.04 -17.54
C GLN A 207 -0.99 7.26 -17.58
N LEU A 208 -1.08 5.95 -17.37
CA LEU A 208 -0.02 4.99 -17.57
C LEU A 208 -0.17 4.32 -18.94
N GLY A 209 0.91 4.27 -19.71
CA GLY A 209 0.94 3.65 -21.03
C GLY A 209 0.75 2.13 -21.03
N GLU A 210 0.70 1.50 -19.85
CA GLU A 210 0.43 0.07 -19.70
C GLU A 210 -0.27 -0.27 -18.37
N GLN A 211 -0.90 -1.44 -18.34
CA GLN A 211 -1.57 -1.98 -17.16
C GLN A 211 -0.87 -3.27 -16.70
N ARG A 212 -0.34 -3.27 -15.49
CA ARG A 212 0.39 -4.36 -14.82
C ARG A 212 -0.28 -4.80 -13.51
N GLY A 213 -1.60 -4.65 -13.41
CA GLY A 213 -2.37 -5.04 -12.23
C GLY A 213 -1.96 -4.25 -10.99
N SER A 214 -1.63 -4.93 -9.89
CA SER A 214 -1.28 -4.30 -8.61
C SER A 214 -0.15 -3.26 -8.71
N PHE A 215 0.79 -3.41 -9.66
CA PHE A 215 1.88 -2.44 -9.80
C PHE A 215 1.38 -1.10 -10.32
N THR A 216 0.45 -1.13 -11.27
CA THR A 216 -0.22 0.06 -11.80
C THR A 216 -0.96 0.78 -10.69
N ASN A 217 -1.63 0.05 -9.80
CA ASN A 217 -2.29 0.64 -8.63
C ASN A 217 -1.30 1.31 -7.67
N LEU A 218 -0.14 0.67 -7.40
CA LEU A 218 0.91 1.28 -6.57
C LEU A 218 1.41 2.60 -7.16
N ILE A 219 1.58 2.66 -8.48
CA ILE A 219 1.98 3.90 -9.16
C ILE A 219 0.87 4.94 -9.09
N HIS A 220 -0.39 4.58 -9.36
CA HIS A 220 -1.52 5.50 -9.25
C HIS A 220 -1.61 6.10 -7.84
N ASN A 221 -1.49 5.28 -6.80
CA ASN A 221 -1.51 5.75 -5.42
C ASN A 221 -0.34 6.68 -5.10
N ALA A 222 0.88 6.33 -5.55
CA ALA A 222 2.05 7.18 -5.38
C ALA A 222 1.92 8.54 -6.10
N VAL A 223 1.32 8.56 -7.29
CA VAL A 223 1.02 9.79 -8.02
C VAL A 223 -0.04 10.62 -7.31
N MET A 224 -1.15 10.00 -6.89
CA MET A 224 -2.21 10.69 -6.14
C MET A 224 -1.67 11.33 -4.86
N GLU A 225 -0.84 10.61 -4.10
CA GLU A 225 -0.25 11.11 -2.87
C GLU A 225 0.72 12.28 -3.12
N GLU A 226 1.55 12.18 -4.16
CA GLU A 226 2.46 13.27 -4.54
C GLU A 226 1.68 14.53 -4.97
N TYR A 227 0.59 14.34 -5.69
CA TYR A 227 -0.17 15.43 -6.29
C TYR A 227 -1.23 16.03 -5.36
N ALA A 228 -1.60 15.34 -4.27
CA ALA A 228 -2.49 15.86 -3.23
C ALA A 228 -1.99 17.19 -2.64
N SER A 229 -0.66 17.35 -2.52
CA SER A 229 -0.03 18.59 -2.04
C SER A 229 -0.26 19.82 -2.95
N PHE A 230 -0.70 19.60 -4.19
CA PHE A 230 -1.03 20.65 -5.16
C PHE A 230 -2.54 20.93 -5.25
N GLY A 231 -3.34 20.42 -4.30
CA GLY A 231 -4.79 20.61 -4.29
C GLY A 231 -5.52 19.81 -5.36
N LEU A 232 -4.91 18.78 -5.94
CA LEU A 232 -5.60 17.87 -6.85
C LEU A 232 -6.47 16.90 -6.05
N THR A 233 -7.77 16.90 -6.31
CA THR A 233 -8.71 15.92 -5.71
C THR A 233 -9.04 14.84 -6.73
N PRO A 234 -8.74 13.55 -6.46
CA PRO A 234 -9.11 12.45 -7.34
C PRO A 234 -10.64 12.40 -7.53
N LEU A 235 -11.08 12.37 -8.79
CA LEU A 235 -12.50 12.36 -9.15
C LEU A 235 -12.93 11.01 -9.74
N LEU A 236 -12.18 10.50 -10.72
CA LEU A 236 -12.49 9.25 -11.43
C LEU A 236 -11.21 8.43 -11.59
N CYS A 237 -11.25 7.17 -11.16
CA CYS A 237 -10.14 6.23 -11.27
C CYS A 237 -10.46 5.14 -12.31
N TYR A 238 -9.61 5.04 -13.33
CA TYR A 238 -9.62 4.03 -14.37
C TYR A 238 -8.41 3.09 -14.21
N PRO A 239 -8.43 1.91 -14.83
CA PRO A 239 -7.29 0.98 -14.75
C PRO A 239 -5.98 1.53 -15.32
N ASP A 240 -6.02 2.53 -16.20
CA ASP A 240 -4.84 3.18 -16.78
C ASP A 240 -4.69 4.65 -16.42
N SER A 241 -5.70 5.30 -15.84
CA SER A 241 -5.69 6.76 -15.67
C SER A 241 -6.49 7.21 -14.45
N VAL A 242 -6.13 8.37 -13.92
CA VAL A 242 -6.92 9.05 -12.88
C VAL A 242 -7.21 10.47 -13.35
N VAL A 243 -8.46 10.88 -13.20
CA VAL A 243 -8.93 12.24 -13.46
C VAL A 243 -9.13 12.95 -12.13
N TYR A 244 -8.68 14.19 -12.06
CA TYR A 244 -8.69 15.04 -10.87
C TYR A 244 -9.46 16.33 -11.13
N LEU A 245 -9.99 16.90 -10.04
CA LEU A 245 -10.38 18.30 -9.97
C LEU A 245 -9.21 19.14 -9.52
N LEU A 246 -9.03 20.29 -10.17
CA LEU A 246 -8.08 21.33 -9.77
C LEU A 246 -8.79 22.69 -9.88
N PRO A 247 -8.66 23.62 -8.91
CA PRO A 247 -9.15 24.99 -9.09
C PRO A 247 -8.60 25.60 -10.38
N ALA A 248 -9.47 26.28 -11.15
CA ALA A 248 -9.10 26.88 -12.43
C ALA A 248 -8.14 28.07 -12.28
N THR A 249 -7.98 28.59 -11.07
CA THR A 249 -6.95 29.58 -10.71
C THR A 249 -5.56 28.99 -10.64
N ASP A 250 -5.47 27.67 -10.43
CA ASP A 250 -4.21 26.99 -10.16
C ASP A 250 -3.65 26.42 -11.45
N THR A 251 -2.31 26.37 -11.53
CA THR A 251 -1.64 25.80 -12.70
C THR A 251 -1.45 24.31 -12.51
N PRO A 252 -1.81 23.47 -13.49
CA PRO A 252 -1.54 22.05 -13.43
C PRO A 252 -0.06 21.78 -13.15
N PRO A 253 0.26 20.92 -12.17
CA PRO A 253 1.63 20.55 -11.89
C PRO A 253 2.36 20.02 -13.14
N THR A 254 3.62 20.43 -13.28
CA THR A 254 4.52 19.95 -14.34
C THR A 254 5.25 18.73 -13.84
N LEU A 255 5.23 17.63 -14.61
CA LEU A 255 6.04 16.45 -14.31
C LEU A 255 7.51 16.74 -14.65
N ASN A 256 8.34 16.90 -13.63
CA ASN A 256 9.78 17.11 -13.76
C ASN A 256 10.58 15.96 -13.12
N ALA A 257 11.91 16.00 -13.25
CA ALA A 257 12.79 14.95 -12.73
C ALA A 257 12.64 14.74 -11.21
N ASP A 258 12.49 15.82 -10.44
CA ASP A 258 12.35 15.74 -8.98
C ASP A 258 11.06 15.04 -8.57
N ARG A 259 9.94 15.36 -9.23
CA ARG A 259 8.65 14.70 -8.99
C ARG A 259 8.66 13.24 -9.42
N LEU A 260 9.26 12.92 -10.57
CA LEU A 260 9.44 11.53 -10.99
C LEU A 260 10.21 10.75 -9.93
N HIS A 261 11.26 11.35 -9.36
CA HIS A 261 12.02 10.75 -8.28
C HIS A 261 11.17 10.56 -7.01
N ALA A 262 10.39 11.56 -6.60
CA ALA A 262 9.51 11.47 -5.45
C ALA A 262 8.45 10.36 -5.60
N ILE A 263 7.80 10.27 -6.77
CA ILE A 263 6.86 9.19 -7.09
C ILE A 263 7.57 7.83 -7.05
N ALA A 264 8.73 7.71 -7.69
CA ALA A 264 9.51 6.47 -7.68
C ALA A 264 9.89 6.02 -6.27
N GLN A 265 10.28 6.94 -5.39
CA GLN A 265 10.54 6.66 -3.98
C GLN A 265 9.29 6.15 -3.25
N ARG A 266 8.12 6.77 -3.47
CA ARG A 266 6.84 6.32 -2.89
C ARG A 266 6.48 4.91 -3.34
N VAL A 267 6.62 4.62 -4.64
CA VAL A 267 6.39 3.28 -5.19
C VAL A 267 7.35 2.26 -4.56
N ALA A 268 8.65 2.58 -4.47
CA ALA A 268 9.64 1.72 -3.85
C ALA A 268 9.32 1.43 -2.37
N ARG A 269 8.93 2.47 -1.60
CA ARG A 269 8.48 2.32 -0.22
C ARG A 269 7.24 1.43 -0.11
N ALA A 270 6.23 1.62 -0.95
CA ALA A 270 5.02 0.80 -0.91
C ALA A 270 5.31 -0.66 -1.24
N ILE A 271 6.19 -0.91 -2.21
CA ILE A 271 6.69 -2.25 -2.52
C ILE A 271 7.41 -2.84 -1.28
N ASN A 272 8.23 -2.06 -0.59
CA ASN A 272 8.94 -2.48 0.61
C ASN A 272 8.00 -2.80 1.76
N THR A 273 6.91 -2.07 1.94
CA THR A 273 5.90 -2.41 2.93
C THR A 273 5.28 -3.78 2.62
N ILE A 274 4.85 -4.01 1.37
CA ILE A 274 4.20 -5.27 0.97
C ILE A 274 5.16 -6.47 1.06
N THR A 275 6.43 -6.28 0.68
CA THR A 275 7.44 -7.34 0.73
C THR A 275 8.04 -7.52 2.12
N GLY A 276 8.09 -6.44 2.90
CA GLY A 276 8.56 -6.36 4.28
C GLY A 276 7.74 -7.22 5.22
N GLU A 277 6.45 -7.47 4.96
CA GLU A 277 5.62 -8.38 5.77
C GLU A 277 6.22 -9.79 5.97
N LYS A 278 7.21 -10.19 5.15
CA LYS A 278 7.93 -11.47 5.26
C LYS A 278 9.42 -11.32 5.52
N TYR A 279 9.90 -10.16 5.98
CA TYR A 279 11.34 -9.92 6.18
C TYR A 279 12.00 -10.93 7.15
N THR A 280 11.21 -11.50 8.06
CA THR A 280 11.66 -12.49 9.04
C THR A 280 12.31 -13.72 8.40
N GLN A 281 11.97 -14.07 7.15
CA GLN A 281 12.60 -15.17 6.41
C GLN A 281 14.07 -14.90 6.04
N PHE A 282 14.48 -13.64 6.04
CA PHE A 282 15.87 -13.22 5.78
C PHE A 282 16.71 -13.19 7.07
N ILE A 283 16.11 -13.45 8.24
CA ILE A 283 16.82 -13.54 9.53
C ILE A 283 16.93 -15.03 9.89
N LYS A 284 18.13 -15.59 9.74
CA LYS A 284 18.36 -17.05 9.83
C LYS A 284 19.27 -17.38 11.00
N ALA A 285 18.80 -18.28 11.87
CA ALA A 285 19.63 -18.85 12.94
C ALA A 285 20.52 -19.97 12.38
N GLY A 286 21.82 -19.91 12.64
CA GLY A 286 22.79 -20.94 12.29
C GLY A 286 23.65 -21.38 13.47
N ASN A 287 24.61 -22.25 13.17
CA ASN A 287 25.58 -22.75 14.16
C ASN A 287 26.57 -21.65 14.61
N MET A 288 26.78 -20.64 13.77
CA MET A 288 27.76 -19.56 13.96
C MET A 288 27.12 -18.22 14.37
N GLY A 289 25.87 -18.23 14.82
CA GLY A 289 25.09 -17.03 15.16
C GLY A 289 23.84 -16.88 14.30
N ILE A 290 23.14 -15.76 14.49
CA ILE A 290 22.02 -15.36 13.63
C ILE A 290 22.56 -14.41 12.57
N SER A 291 22.23 -14.66 11.30
CA SER A 291 22.57 -13.79 10.17
C SER A 291 21.35 -12.99 9.74
N VAL A 292 21.54 -11.71 9.44
CA VAL A 292 20.52 -10.83 8.85
C VAL A 292 20.87 -10.64 7.37
N GLY A 293 19.97 -11.01 6.46
CA GLY A 293 20.17 -10.79 5.03
C GLY A 293 20.22 -9.31 4.66
N ALA A 294 20.96 -8.97 3.61
CA ALA A 294 21.04 -7.60 3.09
C ALA A 294 19.66 -7.08 2.62
N GLU A 295 18.75 -8.00 2.31
CA GLU A 295 17.36 -7.74 1.95
C GLU A 295 16.63 -6.96 3.05
N CYS A 296 16.87 -7.23 4.34
CA CYS A 296 16.24 -6.45 5.42
C CYS A 296 16.60 -4.96 5.34
N LEU A 297 17.85 -4.65 4.95
CA LEU A 297 18.31 -3.26 4.80
C LEU A 297 17.79 -2.65 3.50
N ASN A 298 17.78 -3.42 2.41
CA ASN A 298 17.26 -2.97 1.12
C ASN A 298 15.74 -2.70 1.14
N LEU A 299 15.01 -3.45 1.97
CA LEU A 299 13.59 -3.24 2.25
C LEU A 299 13.34 -2.09 3.23
N GLY A 300 14.38 -1.47 3.80
CA GLY A 300 14.25 -0.38 4.76
C GLY A 300 13.53 -0.79 6.04
N ILE A 301 13.68 -2.06 6.47
CA ILE A 301 13.09 -2.53 7.73
C ILE A 301 13.73 -1.79 8.89
N ALA A 302 12.91 -1.29 9.82
CA ALA A 302 13.38 -0.59 10.99
C ALA A 302 14.28 -1.51 11.83
N ILE A 303 15.33 -0.94 12.44
CA ILE A 303 16.27 -1.75 13.22
C ILE A 303 15.60 -2.38 14.45
N GLU A 304 14.62 -1.69 15.01
CA GLU A 304 13.77 -2.14 16.10
C GLU A 304 13.06 -3.46 15.73
N ASP A 305 12.53 -3.55 14.51
CA ASP A 305 11.84 -4.74 14.00
C ASP A 305 12.82 -5.91 13.78
N ILE A 306 14.00 -5.62 13.20
CA ILE A 306 15.07 -6.61 13.02
C ILE A 306 15.50 -7.18 14.37
N ILE A 307 15.80 -6.32 15.34
CA ILE A 307 16.26 -6.72 16.68
C ILE A 307 15.13 -7.42 17.45
N GLY A 308 13.88 -6.99 17.32
CA GLY A 308 12.71 -7.66 17.91
C GLY A 308 12.51 -9.08 17.37
N THR A 309 12.74 -9.29 16.07
CA THR A 309 12.72 -10.63 15.47
C THR A 309 13.86 -11.50 15.98
N ILE A 310 15.08 -10.95 16.07
CA ILE A 310 16.24 -11.66 16.64
C ILE A 310 15.95 -12.07 18.09
N ALA A 311 15.41 -11.17 18.91
CA ALA A 311 15.04 -11.46 20.30
C ALA A 311 14.03 -12.61 20.37
N SER A 312 12.98 -12.59 19.53
CA SER A 312 11.99 -13.67 19.45
C SER A 312 12.61 -15.02 19.09
N ILE A 313 13.62 -15.04 18.20
CA ILE A 313 14.37 -16.27 17.85
C ILE A 313 15.17 -16.76 19.07
N LEU A 314 15.85 -15.87 19.78
CA LEU A 314 16.68 -16.20 20.95
C LEU A 314 15.86 -16.67 22.15
N GLU A 315 14.67 -16.12 22.37
CA GLU A 315 13.76 -16.54 23.43
C GLU A 315 13.32 -18.00 23.25
N ARG A 316 13.02 -18.38 22.00
CA ARG A 316 12.59 -19.73 21.63
C ARG A 316 13.72 -20.75 21.59
N ARG A 317 14.98 -20.31 21.59
CA ARG A 317 16.13 -21.21 21.49
C ARG A 317 16.32 -21.98 22.80
N PRO A 318 16.34 -23.32 22.77
CA PRO A 318 16.61 -24.12 23.97
C PRO A 318 18.10 -24.10 24.28
N TYR A 319 18.44 -23.95 25.56
CA TYR A 319 19.81 -24.07 26.07
C TYR A 319 19.86 -25.22 27.07
N LYS A 320 20.08 -26.44 26.57
CA LYS A 320 20.19 -27.64 27.41
C LYS A 320 21.56 -27.67 28.09
N ALA A 321 21.62 -28.23 29.30
CA ALA A 321 22.86 -28.30 30.08
C ALA A 321 24.01 -29.01 29.32
N GLU A 322 23.70 -30.07 28.58
CA GLU A 322 24.69 -30.81 27.76
C GLU A 322 25.29 -29.95 26.65
N ASP A 323 24.46 -29.17 25.95
CA ASP A 323 24.91 -28.26 24.89
C ASP A 323 25.80 -27.14 25.46
N LEU A 324 25.45 -26.61 26.63
CA LEU A 324 26.25 -25.60 27.34
C LEU A 324 27.61 -26.15 27.79
N ALA A 325 27.63 -27.38 28.33
CA ALA A 325 28.87 -28.05 28.72
C ALA A 325 29.78 -28.28 27.50
N LYS A 326 29.20 -28.68 26.36
CA LYS A 326 29.94 -28.83 25.11
C LYS A 326 30.51 -27.50 24.62
N LEU A 327 29.71 -26.42 24.61
CA LEU A 327 30.17 -25.09 24.21
C LEU A 327 31.34 -24.60 25.08
N ARG A 328 31.31 -24.84 26.39
CA ARG A 328 32.45 -24.54 27.29
C ARG A 328 33.68 -25.33 26.93
N SER A 329 33.56 -26.65 26.79
CA SER A 329 34.69 -27.52 26.43
C SER A 329 35.34 -27.08 25.11
N ASP A 330 34.51 -26.78 24.11
CA ASP A 330 34.95 -26.28 22.81
C ASP A 330 35.62 -24.90 22.91
N SER A 331 35.08 -24.00 23.73
CA SER A 331 35.64 -22.66 24.00
C SER A 331 37.01 -22.74 24.69
N VAL A 332 37.12 -23.58 25.72
CA VAL A 332 38.39 -23.85 26.42
C VAL A 332 39.42 -24.41 25.44
N ARG A 333 39.05 -25.39 24.62
CA ARG A 333 39.94 -25.97 23.62
C ARG A 333 40.47 -24.92 22.64
N ARG A 334 39.59 -24.11 22.05
CA ARG A 334 39.96 -23.06 21.08
C ARG A 334 40.85 -21.98 21.72
N THR A 335 40.45 -21.49 22.88
CA THR A 335 41.16 -20.40 23.57
C THR A 335 42.52 -20.86 24.09
N THR A 336 42.63 -22.10 24.58
CA THR A 336 43.92 -22.67 25.01
C THR A 336 44.90 -22.81 23.85
N ALA A 337 44.41 -23.19 22.66
CA ALA A 337 45.25 -23.20 21.46
C ALA A 337 45.71 -21.79 21.05
N ALA A 338 44.83 -20.79 21.15
CA ALA A 338 45.18 -19.39 20.85
C ALA A 338 46.18 -18.79 21.85
N LEU A 339 46.10 -19.20 23.13
CA LEU A 339 47.01 -18.73 24.19
C LEU A 339 48.49 -19.01 23.91
N ALA A 340 48.81 -20.06 23.15
CA ALA A 340 50.19 -20.38 22.80
C ALA A 340 50.90 -19.27 21.99
N SER A 341 50.14 -18.39 21.33
CA SER A 341 50.65 -17.27 20.54
C SER A 341 50.28 -15.90 21.12
N ALA A 342 49.63 -15.87 22.29
CA ALA A 342 49.19 -14.63 22.94
C ALA A 342 50.31 -14.02 23.79
N ASP A 343 50.10 -12.78 24.22
CA ASP A 343 51.01 -12.10 25.16
C ASP A 343 51.08 -12.88 26.49
N PRO A 344 52.29 -13.26 26.97
CA PRO A 344 52.46 -13.98 28.24
C PRO A 344 51.89 -13.23 29.44
N THR A 345 51.78 -11.90 29.38
CA THR A 345 51.28 -11.08 30.49
C THR A 345 49.77 -11.21 30.70
N ILE A 346 48.99 -11.53 29.65
CA ILE A 346 47.54 -11.70 29.75
C ILE A 346 47.12 -13.15 29.97
N ALA A 347 48.01 -14.12 29.69
CA ALA A 347 47.70 -15.54 29.75
C ALA A 347 47.16 -16.03 31.10
N PRO A 348 47.69 -15.60 32.27
CA PRO A 348 47.14 -16.01 33.57
C PRO A 348 45.69 -15.56 33.76
N ALA A 349 45.34 -14.35 33.32
CA ALA A 349 43.99 -13.82 33.44
C ALA A 349 42.99 -14.54 32.52
N VAL A 350 43.41 -14.94 31.31
CA VAL A 350 42.58 -15.75 30.42
C VAL A 350 42.34 -17.15 31.02
N GLN A 351 43.39 -17.77 31.57
CA GLN A 351 43.27 -19.07 32.23
C GLN A 351 42.33 -19.04 33.43
N ASP A 352 42.41 -17.99 34.24
CA ASP A 352 41.48 -17.77 35.36
C ASP A 352 40.03 -17.65 34.86
N LEU A 353 39.79 -16.84 33.81
CA LEU A 353 38.46 -16.72 33.22
C LEU A 353 37.92 -18.04 32.66
N LEU A 354 38.77 -18.85 32.01
CA LEU A 354 38.40 -20.18 31.53
C LEU A 354 38.05 -21.13 32.68
N ALA A 355 38.78 -21.05 33.80
CA ALA A 355 38.52 -21.86 34.99
C ALA A 355 37.22 -21.47 35.70
N THR A 356 36.92 -20.17 35.78
CA THR A 356 35.66 -19.66 36.35
C THR A 356 34.47 -19.85 35.42
N GLY A 357 34.71 -19.99 34.11
CA GLY A 357 33.70 -20.21 33.08
C GLY A 357 33.54 -19.02 32.13
N ALA A 358 34.20 -19.06 30.98
CA ALA A 358 34.13 -18.01 29.95
C ALA A 358 32.85 -18.03 29.09
N VAL A 359 31.94 -18.98 29.33
CA VAL A 359 30.66 -19.10 28.64
C VAL A 359 29.55 -19.11 29.69
N PRO A 360 28.50 -18.27 29.55
CA PRO A 360 27.42 -18.19 30.53
C PRO A 360 26.78 -19.54 30.85
N ASP A 361 26.34 -19.69 32.09
CA ASP A 361 25.66 -20.89 32.61
C ASP A 361 24.15 -20.77 32.67
N THR A 362 23.64 -19.57 32.52
CA THR A 362 22.21 -19.30 32.45
C THR A 362 21.74 -19.11 31.01
N PRO A 363 20.50 -19.53 30.69
CA PRO A 363 19.88 -19.20 29.42
C PRO A 363 19.85 -17.69 29.13
N SER A 364 19.66 -16.86 30.17
CA SER A 364 19.65 -15.40 30.03
C SER A 364 21.01 -14.85 29.55
N GLY A 365 22.11 -15.27 30.20
CA GLY A 365 23.45 -14.87 29.77
C GLY A 365 23.80 -15.37 28.37
N MET A 366 23.36 -16.59 28.02
CA MET A 366 23.57 -17.13 26.67
C MET A 366 22.81 -16.36 25.59
N ARG A 367 21.59 -15.90 25.87
CA ARG A 367 20.83 -15.05 24.93
C ARG A 367 21.51 -13.70 24.74
N ALA A 368 22.02 -13.09 25.82
CA ALA A 368 22.78 -11.83 25.72
C ALA A 368 24.07 -12.00 24.89
N ALA A 369 24.82 -13.09 25.10
CA ALA A 369 26.00 -13.43 24.32
C ALA A 369 25.68 -13.62 22.83
N GLU A 370 24.60 -14.35 22.52
CA GLU A 370 24.14 -14.58 21.15
C GLU A 370 23.65 -13.30 20.46
N LEU A 371 22.96 -12.43 21.19
CA LEU A 371 22.54 -11.13 20.66
C LEU A 371 23.76 -10.25 20.33
N LEU A 372 24.76 -10.18 21.21
CA LEU A 372 25.99 -9.44 20.95
C LEU A 372 26.75 -10.02 19.74
N ARG A 373 26.84 -11.35 19.65
CA ARG A 373 27.42 -12.04 18.50
C ARG A 373 26.67 -11.72 17.19
N THR A 374 25.35 -11.73 17.25
CA THR A 374 24.50 -11.41 16.10
C THR A 374 24.75 -9.98 15.62
N TYR A 375 24.87 -9.03 16.55
CA TYR A 375 25.17 -7.65 16.20
C TYR A 375 26.58 -7.48 15.62
N TYR A 376 27.59 -8.19 16.15
CA TYR A 376 28.92 -8.25 15.53
C TYR A 376 28.87 -8.73 14.08
N ILE A 377 28.13 -9.81 13.80
CA ILE A 377 27.97 -10.34 12.44
C ILE A 377 27.31 -9.30 11.54
N PHE A 378 26.25 -8.65 12.03
CA PHE A 378 25.54 -7.59 11.31
C PHE A 378 26.46 -6.42 10.93
N LEU A 379 27.24 -5.89 11.88
CA LEU A 379 28.19 -4.81 11.63
C LEU A 379 29.22 -5.21 10.57
N LYS A 380 29.78 -6.42 10.69
CA LYS A 380 30.80 -6.93 9.78
C LYS A 380 30.27 -7.15 8.35
N GLU A 381 29.06 -7.69 8.22
CA GLU A 381 28.47 -8.03 6.91
C GLU A 381 27.91 -6.81 6.18
N HIS A 382 27.35 -5.84 6.91
CA HIS A 382 26.60 -4.74 6.30
C HIS A 382 27.22 -3.35 6.45
N LEU A 383 28.11 -3.17 7.43
CA LEU A 383 28.67 -1.86 7.80
C LEU A 383 30.20 -1.86 7.82
N SER A 384 30.87 -2.83 7.19
CA SER A 384 32.33 -2.91 7.16
C SER A 384 33.02 -1.72 6.48
N ASP A 385 32.34 -1.06 5.54
CA ASP A 385 32.84 0.17 4.90
C ASP A 385 32.87 1.36 5.88
N THR A 386 31.93 1.42 6.82
CA THR A 386 31.83 2.48 7.83
C THR A 386 32.58 2.12 9.11
N ILE A 387 32.61 0.83 9.46
CA ILE A 387 33.17 0.27 10.69
C ILE A 387 34.19 -0.81 10.31
N PRO A 388 35.47 -0.42 10.11
CA PRO A 388 36.50 -1.36 9.69
C PRO A 388 36.78 -2.47 10.71
N ASP A 389 36.64 -2.16 12.01
CA ASP A 389 36.78 -3.13 13.10
C ASP A 389 35.52 -3.15 13.97
N ALA A 390 34.65 -4.12 13.69
CA ALA A 390 33.41 -4.31 14.42
C ALA A 390 33.62 -4.62 15.91
N TRP A 391 34.73 -5.27 16.32
CA TRP A 391 34.95 -5.55 17.73
C TRP A 391 35.37 -4.31 18.50
N GLN A 392 36.25 -3.48 17.93
CA GLN A 392 36.61 -2.19 18.54
C GLN A 392 35.39 -1.29 18.71
N HIS A 393 34.50 -1.26 17.71
CA HIS A 393 33.23 -0.55 17.80
C HIS A 393 32.36 -1.07 18.96
N LEU A 394 32.20 -2.40 19.06
CA LEU A 394 31.43 -3.01 20.16
C LEU A 394 32.06 -2.77 21.54
N TYR A 395 33.39 -2.73 21.65
CA TYR A 395 34.07 -2.39 22.90
C TYR A 395 33.75 -0.96 23.32
N ALA A 396 33.75 -0.02 22.38
CA ALA A 396 33.37 1.36 22.66
C ALA A 396 31.89 1.46 23.08
N MET A 397 30.98 0.81 22.35
CA MET A 397 29.53 0.77 22.67
C MET A 397 29.25 0.16 24.06
N LEU A 398 30.02 -0.85 24.45
CA LEU A 398 29.90 -1.52 25.76
C LEU A 398 30.74 -0.86 26.85
N GLU A 399 31.51 0.18 26.53
CA GLU A 399 32.41 0.87 27.46
C GLU A 399 33.42 -0.08 28.12
N LEU A 400 33.91 -1.06 27.34
CA LEU A 400 34.77 -2.14 27.83
C LEU A 400 36.19 -1.60 28.14
N PRO A 401 36.73 -1.76 29.36
CA PRO A 401 38.06 -1.25 29.71
C PRO A 401 39.18 -1.90 28.88
N PRO A 402 40.28 -1.18 28.54
CA PRO A 402 41.37 -1.72 27.70
C PRO A 402 41.95 -3.06 28.19
N ALA A 403 42.08 -3.23 29.51
CA ALA A 403 42.55 -4.50 30.09
C ALA A 403 41.61 -5.67 29.78
N GLN A 404 40.30 -5.43 29.81
CA GLN A 404 39.31 -6.44 29.45
C GLN A 404 39.24 -6.64 27.93
N GLN A 405 39.45 -5.60 27.12
CA GLN A 405 39.56 -5.74 25.66
C GLN A 405 40.71 -6.67 25.27
N ALA A 406 41.91 -6.46 25.85
CA ALA A 406 43.07 -7.31 25.61
C ALA A 406 42.81 -8.76 26.04
N LEU A 407 42.11 -8.96 27.16
CA LEU A 407 41.71 -10.27 27.65
C LEU A 407 40.78 -11.00 26.67
N VAL A 408 39.70 -10.36 26.23
CA VAL A 408 38.70 -10.99 25.35
C VAL A 408 39.18 -11.11 23.89
N ALA A 409 40.23 -10.37 23.50
CA ALA A 409 40.83 -10.45 22.17
C ALA A 409 41.46 -11.83 21.86
N VAL A 410 41.85 -12.59 22.89
CA VAL A 410 42.39 -13.96 22.74
C VAL A 410 41.32 -14.97 22.32
N PHE A 411 40.05 -14.69 22.64
CA PHE A 411 38.94 -15.56 22.30
C PHE A 411 38.58 -15.44 20.81
N ASP A 412 38.08 -16.56 20.25
CA ASP A 412 37.63 -16.60 18.86
C ASP A 412 36.61 -15.49 18.61
N ALA A 413 36.91 -14.67 17.60
CA ALA A 413 36.17 -13.45 17.30
C ALA A 413 34.73 -13.72 16.88
N ARG A 414 34.36 -14.91 16.41
CA ARG A 414 32.99 -15.22 15.99
C ARG A 414 32.27 -16.11 17.01
N MET A 415 32.98 -16.96 17.73
CA MET A 415 32.38 -17.99 18.56
C MET A 415 32.34 -17.67 20.04
N ASP A 416 33.47 -17.25 20.60
CA ASP A 416 33.68 -17.29 22.05
C ASP A 416 33.71 -15.89 22.69
N ARG A 417 34.19 -14.90 21.94
CA ARG A 417 34.41 -13.54 22.44
C ARG A 417 33.14 -12.88 23.00
N ALA A 418 32.01 -13.02 22.32
CA ALA A 418 30.74 -12.47 22.79
C ALA A 418 30.28 -13.11 24.12
N ALA A 419 30.54 -14.41 24.30
CA ALA A 419 30.21 -15.14 25.52
C ALA A 419 31.10 -14.69 26.69
N ALA A 420 32.40 -14.54 26.46
CA ALA A 420 33.34 -14.03 27.45
C ALA A 420 32.97 -12.62 27.92
N ILE A 421 32.60 -11.73 26.99
CA ILE A 421 32.13 -10.37 27.31
C ILE A 421 30.83 -10.42 28.12
N ALA A 422 29.88 -11.29 27.75
CA ALA A 422 28.62 -11.43 28.48
C ALA A 422 28.84 -11.84 29.95
N VAL A 423 29.81 -12.72 30.22
CA VAL A 423 30.21 -13.11 31.58
C VAL A 423 30.85 -11.92 32.32
N LEU A 424 31.88 -11.30 31.73
CA LEU A 424 32.65 -10.23 32.38
C LEU A 424 31.80 -8.99 32.71
N GLN A 425 30.85 -8.65 31.85
CA GLN A 425 30.00 -7.46 31.99
C GLN A 425 28.62 -7.77 32.60
N GLY A 426 28.31 -9.04 32.90
CA GLY A 426 27.00 -9.44 33.40
C GLY A 426 25.85 -8.99 32.49
N LEU A 427 26.03 -9.12 31.17
CA LEU A 427 25.10 -8.56 30.19
C LEU A 427 23.70 -9.18 30.32
N ARG A 428 22.68 -8.32 30.19
CA ARG A 428 21.27 -8.72 30.10
C ARG A 428 20.71 -8.37 28.73
N MET A 429 19.90 -9.27 28.19
CA MET A 429 19.39 -9.15 26.82
C MET A 429 18.59 -7.86 26.62
N GLU A 430 17.69 -7.49 27.54
CA GLU A 430 16.84 -6.30 27.34
C GLU A 430 17.69 -5.01 27.25
N ARG A 431 18.66 -4.84 28.17
CA ARG A 431 19.54 -3.66 28.17
C ARG A 431 20.44 -3.62 26.94
N LEU A 432 20.91 -4.78 26.50
CA LEU A 432 21.75 -4.90 25.32
C LEU A 432 20.96 -4.55 24.05
N MET A 433 19.70 -4.98 23.92
CA MET A 433 18.83 -4.62 22.80
C MET A 433 18.71 -3.10 22.65
N TRP A 434 18.42 -2.38 23.75
CA TRP A 434 18.31 -0.92 23.71
C TRP A 434 19.62 -0.24 23.28
N ARG A 435 20.77 -0.72 23.78
CA ARG A 435 22.08 -0.20 23.35
C ARG A 435 22.34 -0.44 21.86
N ILE A 436 22.02 -1.64 21.37
CA ILE A 436 22.19 -2.00 19.96
C ILE A 436 21.30 -1.13 19.06
N ILE A 437 20.01 -0.97 19.41
CA ILE A 437 19.08 -0.13 18.64
C ILE A 437 19.60 1.31 18.57
N ALA A 438 19.99 1.89 19.72
CA ALA A 438 20.50 3.25 19.79
C ALA A 438 21.81 3.46 19.00
N ASP A 439 22.68 2.45 18.93
CA ASP A 439 23.92 2.48 18.16
C ASP A 439 23.68 2.30 16.65
N ALA A 440 22.84 1.34 16.27
CA ALA A 440 22.61 0.97 14.87
C ALA A 440 21.75 1.99 14.12
N GLN A 441 20.80 2.64 14.77
CA GLN A 441 19.88 3.59 14.14
C GLN A 441 20.58 4.78 13.45
N PRO A 442 21.51 5.51 14.10
CA PRO A 442 22.26 6.57 13.41
C PRO A 442 23.19 6.03 12.32
N LEU A 443 23.76 4.84 12.52
CA LEU A 443 24.62 4.20 11.51
C LEU A 443 23.83 3.90 10.23
N LEU A 444 22.63 3.34 10.35
CA LEU A 444 21.78 3.04 9.20
C LEU A 444 21.21 4.29 8.52
N ALA A 445 20.88 5.32 9.30
CA ALA A 445 20.48 6.62 8.76
C ALA A 445 21.59 7.25 7.92
N ALA A 446 22.84 7.21 8.41
CA ALA A 446 24.01 7.69 7.68
C ALA A 446 24.40 6.78 6.49
N HIS A 447 24.16 5.47 6.61
CA HIS A 447 24.46 4.50 5.56
C HIS A 447 23.53 4.62 4.35
N GLY A 448 22.37 5.28 4.51
CA GLY A 448 21.66 6.00 3.45
C GLY A 448 21.58 5.31 2.10
N LYS A 449 21.36 3.98 2.07
CA LYS A 449 21.26 3.27 0.81
C LYS A 449 20.00 3.73 0.10
N ARG A 450 20.20 4.49 -0.98
CA ARG A 450 19.15 4.76 -1.97
C ARG A 450 18.66 3.40 -2.46
N ASP A 451 17.36 3.16 -2.31
CA ASP A 451 16.75 1.95 -2.82
C ASP A 451 17.11 1.82 -4.31
N PRO A 452 17.84 0.76 -4.71
CA PRO A 452 18.39 0.64 -6.06
C PRO A 452 17.30 0.60 -7.12
N ARG A 453 16.05 0.27 -6.73
CA ARG A 453 14.90 0.30 -7.64
C ARG A 453 14.48 1.72 -8.01
N VAL A 454 14.80 2.74 -7.22
CA VAL A 454 14.34 4.11 -7.48
C VAL A 454 14.84 4.62 -8.83
N ALA A 455 16.10 4.38 -9.19
CA ALA A 455 16.63 4.77 -10.50
C ALA A 455 15.85 4.09 -11.64
N VAL A 456 15.65 2.78 -11.52
CA VAL A 456 14.89 1.99 -12.51
C VAL A 456 13.43 2.44 -12.60
N LEU A 457 12.81 2.76 -11.46
CA LEU A 457 11.43 3.27 -11.40
C LEU A 457 11.33 4.68 -12.01
N VAL A 458 12.32 5.54 -11.84
CA VAL A 458 12.36 6.86 -12.52
C VAL A 458 12.40 6.66 -14.03
N ASP A 459 13.28 5.79 -14.53
CA ASP A 459 13.36 5.52 -15.97
C ASP A 459 12.04 4.94 -16.49
N TYR A 460 11.45 4.00 -15.75
CA TYR A 460 10.16 3.42 -16.05
C TYR A 460 9.03 4.47 -16.12
N LEU A 461 8.91 5.32 -15.09
CA LEU A 461 7.87 6.35 -15.02
C LEU A 461 8.09 7.41 -16.11
N THR A 462 9.33 7.74 -16.45
CA THR A 462 9.64 8.63 -17.58
C THR A 462 9.06 8.09 -18.89
N LEU A 463 9.03 6.76 -19.05
CA LEU A 463 8.50 6.14 -20.26
C LEU A 463 6.97 5.94 -20.22
N MET A 464 6.41 5.64 -19.06
CA MET A 464 5.04 5.14 -18.96
C MET A 464 4.06 6.16 -18.41
N LEU A 465 4.50 7.14 -17.61
CA LEU A 465 3.62 8.11 -16.96
C LEU A 465 3.46 9.36 -17.82
N SER A 466 2.21 9.69 -18.12
CA SER A 466 1.83 10.90 -18.85
C SER A 466 0.83 11.72 -18.05
N PHE A 467 0.82 13.02 -18.28
CA PHE A 467 -0.10 13.97 -17.64
C PHE A 467 -0.75 14.87 -18.69
N THR A 468 -1.84 15.55 -18.30
CA THR A 468 -2.46 16.58 -19.15
C THR A 468 -1.46 17.61 -19.67
N SER A 469 -0.48 18.02 -18.84
CA SER A 469 0.57 18.97 -19.22
C SER A 469 1.70 18.35 -20.06
N HIS A 470 1.84 17.03 -20.04
CA HIS A 470 2.94 16.26 -20.64
C HIS A 470 2.41 14.95 -21.25
N PRO A 471 1.77 15.01 -22.44
CA PRO A 471 1.22 13.82 -23.08
C PRO A 471 2.34 12.87 -23.54
N MET A 472 2.02 11.57 -23.61
CA MET A 472 2.96 10.52 -23.97
C MET A 472 3.52 10.72 -25.40
N GLN A 473 4.84 10.59 -25.56
CA GLN A 473 5.54 10.80 -26.84
C GLN A 473 5.37 9.59 -27.79
N PRO A 474 4.83 9.75 -29.01
CA PRO A 474 4.65 8.65 -29.97
C PRO A 474 5.93 7.92 -30.40
N ALA A 475 7.10 8.58 -30.28
CA ALA A 475 8.40 8.02 -30.66
C ALA A 475 8.79 6.77 -29.85
N MET A 476 8.32 6.66 -28.61
CA MET A 476 8.70 5.60 -27.69
C MET A 476 8.02 4.26 -28.00
N TYR A 477 6.82 4.27 -28.58
CA TYR A 477 6.15 3.04 -29.03
C TYR A 477 6.95 2.31 -30.11
N ARG A 478 7.53 3.06 -31.07
CA ARG A 478 8.39 2.48 -32.11
C ARG A 478 9.64 1.84 -31.53
N ALA A 479 10.26 2.48 -30.53
CA ALA A 479 11.44 1.95 -29.86
C ALA A 479 11.14 0.67 -29.06
N ALA A 480 10.03 0.65 -28.31
CA ALA A 480 9.59 -0.54 -27.58
C ALA A 480 9.26 -1.72 -28.53
N LEU A 481 8.53 -1.45 -29.62
CA LEU A 481 8.23 -2.46 -30.63
C LEU A 481 9.51 -3.00 -31.30
N ALA A 482 10.46 -2.13 -31.61
CA ALA A 482 11.75 -2.55 -32.18
C ALA A 482 12.54 -3.43 -31.20
N SER A 483 12.58 -3.06 -29.92
CA SER A 483 13.20 -3.86 -28.85
C SER A 483 12.54 -5.23 -28.71
N TYR A 484 11.21 -5.29 -28.69
CA TYR A 484 10.43 -6.53 -28.63
C TYR A 484 10.77 -7.51 -29.76
N VAL A 485 10.85 -6.99 -30.99
CA VAL A 485 11.19 -7.76 -32.18
C VAL A 485 12.64 -8.22 -32.12
N ALA A 486 13.58 -7.34 -31.76
CA ALA A 486 15.01 -7.66 -31.67
C ALA A 486 15.30 -8.77 -30.66
N GLN A 487 14.54 -8.84 -29.57
CA GLN A 487 14.67 -9.85 -28.53
C GLN A 487 13.85 -11.12 -28.81
N GLN A 488 13.37 -11.30 -30.05
CA GLN A 488 12.66 -12.51 -30.50
C GLN A 488 11.43 -12.85 -29.66
N HIS A 489 10.69 -11.83 -29.19
CA HIS A 489 9.46 -12.04 -28.41
C HIS A 489 9.68 -12.83 -27.10
N LYS A 490 10.91 -12.86 -26.57
CA LYS A 490 11.23 -13.51 -25.28
C LYS A 490 10.62 -12.77 -24.10
N GLN A 491 10.35 -11.48 -24.26
CA GLN A 491 9.61 -10.66 -23.31
C GLN A 491 8.11 -10.76 -23.63
N CYS A 492 7.22 -10.39 -22.70
CA CYS A 492 5.82 -10.15 -23.04
C CYS A 492 5.72 -8.94 -23.99
N SER A 493 4.74 -8.91 -24.90
CA SER A 493 4.51 -7.78 -25.82
C SER A 493 4.23 -6.46 -25.07
N GLN A 494 3.64 -6.57 -23.88
CA GLN A 494 3.45 -5.46 -22.94
C GLN A 494 4.72 -5.16 -22.11
N CYS A 495 5.73 -6.04 -22.08
CA CYS A 495 6.99 -5.85 -21.35
C CYS A 495 8.15 -5.36 -22.21
N SER A 496 7.88 -4.90 -23.42
CA SER A 496 8.83 -4.61 -24.50
C SER A 496 9.70 -3.36 -24.32
N LEU A 497 9.68 -2.73 -23.15
CA LEU A 497 10.50 -1.56 -22.87
C LEU A 497 11.99 -1.94 -22.94
N PRO A 498 12.88 -1.03 -23.38
CA PRO A 498 14.30 -1.30 -23.57
C PRO A 498 15.07 -1.33 -22.25
N PHE A 499 14.50 -1.94 -21.20
CA PHE A 499 15.16 -2.15 -19.93
C PHE A 499 15.91 -3.47 -19.94
N ASP A 500 17.05 -3.50 -19.25
CA ASP A 500 17.73 -4.74 -18.95
C ASP A 500 16.80 -5.67 -18.15
N THR A 501 16.52 -6.83 -18.73
CA THR A 501 15.78 -7.90 -18.08
C THR A 501 16.76 -8.89 -17.49
N GLN A 502 16.65 -9.14 -16.19
CA GLN A 502 17.37 -10.23 -15.53
C GLN A 502 16.39 -11.34 -15.12
N PRO A 503 16.81 -12.62 -15.16
CA PRO A 503 16.01 -13.69 -14.58
C PRO A 503 15.94 -13.48 -13.07
N LEU A 504 14.74 -13.42 -12.51
CA LEU A 504 14.59 -13.54 -11.05
C LEU A 504 14.92 -14.96 -10.64
N MET A 505 15.98 -15.13 -9.87
CA MET A 505 16.35 -16.44 -9.36
C MET A 505 15.43 -16.82 -8.21
N SER A 506 15.31 -18.12 -7.93
CA SER A 506 14.51 -18.62 -6.80
C SER A 506 14.99 -18.11 -5.44
N GLY A 507 16.19 -17.51 -5.35
CA GLY A 507 16.67 -16.82 -4.16
C GLY A 507 16.13 -15.40 -3.99
N ASP A 508 15.67 -14.76 -5.08
CA ASP A 508 15.21 -13.37 -5.11
C ASP A 508 13.69 -13.25 -4.89
N VAL A 509 12.99 -14.38 -4.90
CA VAL A 509 11.53 -14.48 -4.80
C VAL A 509 11.14 -15.63 -3.87
N ARG A 510 9.93 -15.55 -3.29
CA ARG A 510 9.42 -16.58 -2.35
C ARG A 510 9.37 -17.97 -3.01
N ASP A 511 9.60 -19.02 -2.19
CA ASP A 511 9.36 -20.41 -2.56
C ASP A 511 7.98 -20.59 -3.22
N GLY A 512 7.98 -21.16 -4.43
CA GLY A 512 6.77 -21.40 -5.24
C GLY A 512 6.58 -20.47 -6.44
N ILE A 513 7.39 -19.42 -6.60
CA ILE A 513 7.39 -18.57 -7.81
C ILE A 513 8.35 -19.15 -8.85
N LYS A 514 7.86 -19.52 -10.04
CA LYS A 514 8.72 -19.94 -11.16
C LYS A 514 9.53 -18.75 -11.68
N VAL A 515 10.82 -18.98 -11.99
CA VAL A 515 11.71 -18.04 -12.68
C VAL A 515 11.00 -17.46 -13.90
N GLN A 516 10.79 -16.15 -13.91
CA GLN A 516 10.23 -15.39 -15.03
C GLN A 516 11.15 -14.19 -15.29
N PHE A 517 11.35 -13.86 -16.57
CA PHE A 517 12.11 -12.69 -16.97
C PHE A 517 11.23 -11.45 -16.81
N PHE A 518 11.67 -10.51 -15.99
CA PHE A 518 11.02 -9.21 -15.84
C PHE A 518 12.04 -8.10 -16.08
N PRO A 519 11.60 -6.93 -16.57
CA PRO A 519 12.34 -5.70 -16.35
C PRO A 519 12.60 -5.57 -14.84
N ILE A 520 13.80 -5.14 -14.44
CA ILE A 520 14.18 -5.01 -13.02
C ILE A 520 13.12 -4.25 -12.20
N ALA A 521 12.39 -3.32 -12.82
CA ALA A 521 11.26 -2.57 -12.25
C ALA A 521 10.05 -3.44 -11.81
N CYS A 522 9.75 -4.52 -12.52
CA CYS A 522 8.49 -5.26 -12.41
C CYS A 522 8.59 -6.55 -11.58
N ALA A 523 9.80 -6.92 -11.19
CA ALA A 523 10.09 -8.14 -10.46
C ALA A 523 9.36 -8.29 -9.13
N VAL A 524 8.97 -7.18 -8.50
CA VAL A 524 8.66 -7.15 -7.07
C VAL A 524 7.17 -7.32 -6.74
N VAL A 525 6.27 -7.24 -7.72
CA VAL A 525 4.82 -7.06 -7.44
C VAL A 525 4.01 -8.35 -7.49
N LYS A 526 4.56 -9.46 -7.97
CA LYS A 526 3.83 -10.75 -8.07
C LYS A 526 3.85 -11.59 -6.78
N VAL A 527 4.24 -11.01 -5.64
CA VAL A 527 4.46 -11.71 -4.35
C VAL A 527 3.17 -11.93 -3.52
N SER A 528 2.02 -11.44 -3.99
CA SER A 528 0.72 -11.56 -3.30
C SER A 528 -0.31 -12.35 -4.12
N ARG A 529 -0.40 -13.67 -3.88
CA ARG A 529 -1.63 -14.50 -3.82
C ARG A 529 -1.29 -16.00 -3.72
N ASN A 530 -1.94 -16.70 -2.79
CA ASN A 530 -1.72 -18.12 -2.45
C ASN A 530 -2.23 -19.08 -3.54
N ALA A 531 -1.61 -20.26 -3.55
CA ALA A 531 -1.92 -21.42 -4.38
C ALA A 531 -3.08 -22.24 -3.81
N THR A 532 -4.09 -22.51 -4.63
CA THR A 532 -4.90 -23.75 -4.62
C THR A 532 -5.55 -23.95 -6.00
N SER A 533 -4.75 -24.39 -6.97
CA SER A 533 -5.11 -25.44 -7.93
C SER A 533 -3.98 -25.60 -8.95
N ALA A 534 -3.29 -26.72 -8.84
CA ALA A 534 -2.37 -27.16 -9.88
C ALA A 534 -3.17 -27.60 -11.10
N ARG A 535 -3.38 -26.71 -12.08
CA ARG A 535 -3.49 -27.10 -13.49
C ARG A 535 -2.72 -26.10 -14.35
N SER A 536 -1.95 -26.65 -15.27
CA SER A 536 -1.10 -25.94 -16.22
C SER A 536 -1.86 -24.82 -16.93
N ALA A 537 -1.57 -23.58 -16.61
CA ALA A 537 -1.79 -22.47 -17.51
C ALA A 537 -0.45 -22.15 -18.17
N ARG A 538 -0.26 -22.62 -19.41
CA ARG A 538 0.60 -21.90 -20.34
C ARG A 538 0.01 -20.49 -20.43
N CYS A 539 0.85 -19.47 -20.40
CA CYS A 539 0.44 -18.16 -20.93
C CYS A 539 0.15 -18.36 -22.42
N ASN A 540 -1.10 -18.64 -22.75
CA ASN A 540 -1.61 -18.31 -24.07
C ASN A 540 -1.87 -16.81 -24.02
N CYS A 541 -0.99 -16.06 -24.66
CA CYS A 541 -1.29 -14.72 -25.13
C CYS A 541 -2.37 -14.80 -26.21
#